data_AF-A0A1V4EL45-F1
#
_entry.id   AF-A0A1V4EL45-F1
#
_cell.length_a   1.000
_cell.length_b   1.000
_cell.length_c   1.000
_cell.angle_alpha   90.00
_cell.angle_beta   90.00
_cell.angle_gamma   90.00
#
_symmetry.space_group_name_H-M   'P 1'
#
loop_
_entity.id
_entity.type
_entity.pdbx_description
1 polymer ?
#
loop_
_entity_poly.entity_id
_entity_poly.type
_entity_poly.pdbx_seq_one_letter_code
_entity_poly.pdbx_strand_id
1 'polypeptide(L)'
;MSREAEVRYHADLEIRKNFDQVLEKVRVAQRRFQEAKAAGAPLPELREAALGLDAALTEALRAAEAGQRATFGVKSYDSRIARRKAKATPDGALWTDEVNRLRTLREAHRLSGIPRVPRASKTGDPARLTPRDVRKGLAAAHH
;
A
#
# COMPACT_ATOMS: atom_id res chain seq x y z
N MET A 1 -8.44 -33.80 -1.26
CA MET A 1 -7.96 -32.41 -1.44
C MET A 1 -6.79 -32.49 -2.39
N SER A 2 -6.56 -31.46 -3.21
CA SER A 2 -5.46 -31.48 -4.17
C SER A 2 -4.10 -31.26 -3.50
N ARG A 3 -3.03 -31.78 -4.10
CA ARG A 3 -1.64 -31.50 -3.68
C ARG A 3 -1.33 -30.00 -3.71
N GLU A 4 -1.86 -29.29 -4.69
CA GLU A 4 -1.73 -27.83 -4.79
C GLU A 4 -2.39 -27.11 -3.59
N ALA A 5 -3.55 -27.58 -3.13
CA ALA A 5 -4.20 -27.04 -1.93
C ALA A 5 -3.35 -27.22 -0.69
N GLU A 6 -2.70 -28.38 -0.53
CA GLU A 6 -1.78 -28.63 0.60
C GLU A 6 -0.56 -27.69 0.54
N VAL A 7 0.07 -27.56 -0.63
CA VAL A 7 1.23 -26.65 -0.82
C VAL A 7 0.86 -25.20 -0.47
N ARG A 8 -0.28 -24.70 -0.98
CA ARG A 8 -0.75 -23.34 -0.70
C ARG A 8 -1.10 -23.15 0.77
N TYR A 9 -1.74 -24.14 1.39
CA TYR A 9 -2.06 -24.12 2.82
C TYR A 9 -0.79 -24.03 3.68
N HIS A 10 0.23 -24.83 3.38
CA HIS A 10 1.50 -24.76 4.10
C HIS A 10 2.21 -23.42 3.90
N ALA A 11 2.21 -22.88 2.68
CA ALA A 11 2.75 -21.54 2.43
C ALA A 11 2.02 -20.45 3.25
N ASP A 12 0.69 -20.51 3.29
CA ASP A 12 -0.12 -19.56 4.07
C ASP A 12 0.09 -19.72 5.58
N LEU A 13 0.35 -20.94 6.09
CA LEU A 13 0.76 -21.16 7.48
C LEU A 13 2.10 -20.49 7.80
N GLU A 14 3.10 -20.62 6.93
CA GLU A 14 4.40 -19.97 7.15
C GLU A 14 4.28 -18.45 7.12
N ILE A 15 3.47 -17.90 6.22
CA ILE A 15 3.20 -16.45 6.17
C ILE A 15 2.50 -16.00 7.46
N ARG A 16 1.49 -16.74 7.93
CA ARG A 16 0.71 -16.43 9.14
C ARG A 16 1.61 -16.31 10.37
N LYS A 17 2.64 -17.14 10.52
CA LYS A 17 3.57 -17.09 11.68
C LYS A 17 4.24 -15.74 11.84
N ASN A 18 4.46 -15.02 10.73
CA ASN A 18 5.11 -13.72 10.74
C ASN A 18 4.13 -12.55 10.90
N PHE A 19 2.83 -12.79 11.08
CA PHE A 19 1.82 -11.74 11.09
C PHE A 19 2.10 -10.65 12.14
N ASP A 20 2.45 -11.04 13.37
CA ASP A 20 2.76 -10.08 14.45
C ASP A 20 3.98 -9.22 14.13
N GLN A 21 4.99 -9.81 13.48
CA GLN A 21 6.18 -9.08 13.05
C GLN A 21 5.81 -8.04 11.99
N VAL A 22 4.93 -8.39 11.05
CA VAL A 22 4.47 -7.47 10.02
C VAL A 22 3.60 -6.36 10.62
N LEU A 23 2.78 -6.64 11.64
CA LEU A 23 2.06 -5.61 12.38
C LEU A 23 3.00 -4.63 13.06
N GLU A 24 4.13 -5.09 13.61
CA GLU A 24 5.12 -4.17 14.17
C GLU A 24 5.76 -3.28 13.10
N LYS A 25 6.00 -3.79 11.89
CA LYS A 25 6.46 -2.96 10.76
C LYS A 25 5.45 -1.84 10.45
N VAL A 26 4.16 -2.14 10.48
CA VAL A 26 3.11 -1.11 10.32
C VAL A 26 3.20 -0.07 11.41
N ARG A 27 3.32 -0.48 12.69
CA ARG A 27 3.44 0.47 13.81
C ARG A 27 4.66 1.37 13.67
N VAL A 28 5.81 0.81 13.32
CA VAL A 28 7.06 1.56 13.07
C VAL A 28 6.88 2.56 11.92
N ALA A 29 6.35 2.11 10.77
CA ALA A 29 6.13 2.97 9.62
C ALA A 29 5.12 4.08 9.90
N GLN A 30 4.08 3.78 10.68
CA GLN A 30 3.08 4.77 11.09
C GLN A 30 3.70 5.84 12.00
N ARG A 31 4.51 5.45 12.99
CA ARG A 31 5.24 6.41 13.84
C ARG A 31 6.10 7.35 13.01
N ARG A 32 6.93 6.79 12.10
CA ARG A 32 7.78 7.59 11.20
C ARG A 32 6.99 8.58 10.35
N PHE A 33 5.85 8.15 9.80
CA PHE A 33 4.98 9.04 9.03
C PHE A 33 4.39 10.18 9.88
N GLN A 34 3.94 9.87 11.10
CA GLN A 34 3.43 10.92 12.01
C GLN A 34 4.52 11.87 12.49
N GLU A 35 5.72 11.36 12.78
CA GLU A 35 6.90 12.17 13.14
C GLU A 35 7.29 13.13 12.02
N ALA A 36 7.38 12.64 10.78
CA ALA A 36 7.66 13.47 9.60
C ALA A 36 6.59 14.56 9.41
N LYS A 37 5.31 14.21 9.62
CA LYS A 37 4.20 15.17 9.54
C LYS A 37 4.29 16.23 10.64
N ALA A 38 4.56 15.83 11.87
CA ALA A 38 4.67 16.73 13.02
C ALA A 38 5.89 17.66 12.92
N ALA A 39 6.99 17.18 12.34
CA ALA A 39 8.19 17.96 12.09
C ALA A 39 8.06 18.94 10.90
N GLY A 40 6.94 18.91 10.17
CA GLY A 40 6.77 19.72 8.97
C GLY A 40 7.77 19.35 7.86
N ALA A 41 8.09 18.06 7.73
CA ALA A 41 9.09 17.59 6.77
C ALA A 41 8.77 18.03 5.33
N PRO A 42 9.80 18.25 4.49
CA PRO A 42 9.63 18.56 3.08
C PRO A 42 8.73 17.54 2.36
N LEU A 43 7.96 18.01 1.37
CA LEU A 43 7.00 17.16 0.64
C LEU A 43 7.58 15.84 0.10
N PRO A 44 8.82 15.78 -0.46
CA PRO A 44 9.41 14.53 -0.89
C PRO A 44 9.60 13.54 0.26
N GLU A 45 10.14 13.99 1.39
CA GLU A 45 10.39 13.16 2.58
C GLU A 45 9.08 12.66 3.20
N LEU A 46 8.09 13.55 3.33
CA LEU A 46 6.76 13.17 3.81
C LEU A 46 6.10 12.13 2.88
N ARG A 47 6.29 12.28 1.56
CA ARG A 47 5.80 11.30 0.58
C ARG A 47 6.52 9.96 0.70
N GLU A 48 7.84 9.93 0.91
CA GLU A 48 8.57 8.68 1.12
C GLU A 48 8.09 7.96 2.39
N ALA A 49 7.92 8.68 3.50
CA ALA A 49 7.38 8.11 4.73
C ALA A 49 5.95 7.56 4.53
N ALA A 50 5.10 8.28 3.79
CA ALA A 50 3.75 7.83 3.46
C ALA A 50 3.76 6.55 2.58
N LEU A 51 4.66 6.46 1.60
CA LEU A 51 4.82 5.25 0.78
C LEU A 51 5.33 4.06 1.60
N GLY A 52 6.24 4.31 2.55
CA GLY A 52 6.70 3.30 3.50
C GLY A 52 5.56 2.71 4.33
N LEU A 53 4.64 3.56 4.80
CA LEU A 53 3.43 3.10 5.50
C LEU A 53 2.48 2.31 4.59
N ASP A 54 2.26 2.74 3.34
CA ASP A 54 1.44 1.98 2.38
C ASP A 54 2.03 0.58 2.09
N ALA A 55 3.35 0.49 1.97
CA ALA A 55 4.04 -0.78 1.77
C ALA A 55 3.86 -1.72 2.97
N ALA A 56 4.05 -1.22 4.19
CA ALA A 56 3.84 -1.99 5.41
C ALA A 56 2.38 -2.46 5.57
N LEU A 57 1.40 -1.59 5.29
CA LEU A 57 -0.02 -1.95 5.32
C LEU A 57 -0.36 -3.01 4.25
N THR A 58 0.28 -2.93 3.07
CA THR A 58 0.12 -3.94 2.01
C THR A 58 0.68 -5.30 2.45
N GLU A 59 1.85 -5.32 3.10
CA GLU A 59 2.44 -6.54 3.65
C GLU A 59 1.54 -7.16 4.72
N ALA A 60 1.03 -6.34 5.65
CA ALA A 60 0.12 -6.78 6.72
C ALA A 60 -1.18 -7.37 6.15
N LEU A 61 -1.77 -6.70 5.16
CA LEU A 61 -2.99 -7.19 4.52
C LEU A 61 -2.77 -8.56 3.86
N ARG A 62 -1.64 -8.75 3.15
CA ARG A 62 -1.31 -10.06 2.54
C ARG A 62 -1.12 -11.15 3.59
N ALA A 63 -0.45 -10.83 4.70
CA ALA A 63 -0.26 -11.76 5.81
C ALA A 63 -1.59 -12.12 6.50
N ALA A 64 -2.50 -11.16 6.66
CA ALA A 64 -3.84 -11.40 7.19
C ALA A 64 -4.68 -12.27 6.24
N GLU A 65 -4.63 -12.00 4.93
CA GLU A 65 -5.33 -12.83 3.93
C GLU A 65 -4.78 -14.28 3.89
N ALA A 66 -3.48 -14.46 4.10
CA ALA A 66 -2.89 -15.79 4.29
C ALA A 66 -3.37 -16.45 5.59
N GLY A 67 -3.35 -15.73 6.72
CA GLY A 67 -3.87 -16.20 8.00
C GLY A 67 -5.34 -16.61 7.93
N GLN A 68 -6.15 -15.86 7.19
CA GLN A 68 -7.55 -16.18 6.90
C GLN A 68 -7.67 -17.50 6.11
N ARG A 69 -6.97 -17.63 4.98
CA ARG A 69 -7.03 -18.86 4.15
C ARG A 69 -6.53 -20.09 4.92
N ALA A 70 -5.44 -19.96 5.67
CA ALA A 70 -4.94 -21.01 6.55
C ALA A 70 -5.98 -21.40 7.61
N THR A 71 -6.63 -20.43 8.25
CA THR A 71 -7.69 -20.71 9.25
C THR A 71 -8.89 -21.41 8.63
N PHE A 72 -9.21 -21.13 7.36
CA PHE A 72 -10.27 -21.83 6.66
C PHE A 72 -9.96 -23.30 6.34
N GLY A 73 -8.69 -23.69 6.45
CA GLY A 73 -8.19 -25.06 6.27
C GLY A 73 -8.02 -25.45 4.80
N VAL A 74 -7.25 -26.53 4.57
CA VAL A 74 -6.89 -27.06 3.23
C VAL A 74 -8.11 -27.23 2.32
N LYS A 75 -9.25 -27.67 2.85
CA LYS A 75 -10.45 -27.91 2.06
C LYS A 75 -11.03 -26.65 1.42
N SER A 76 -10.78 -25.49 2.02
CA SER A 76 -11.32 -24.20 1.54
C SER A 76 -10.68 -23.69 0.24
N TYR A 77 -9.53 -24.25 -0.14
CA TYR A 77 -8.82 -23.90 -1.37
C TYR A 77 -9.53 -24.47 -2.60
N ASP A 78 -10.05 -25.69 -2.48
CA ASP A 78 -10.75 -26.38 -3.58
C ASP A 78 -12.29 -26.25 -3.48
N SER A 79 -12.84 -25.98 -2.28
CA SER A 79 -14.29 -25.94 -2.06
C SER A 79 -14.81 -24.60 -1.54
N ARG A 80 -15.70 -23.98 -2.33
CA ARG A 80 -16.44 -22.77 -1.93
C ARG A 80 -17.35 -22.99 -0.72
N ILE A 81 -17.97 -24.18 -0.61
CA ILE A 81 -18.83 -24.52 0.53
C ILE A 81 -18.00 -24.64 1.80
N ALA A 82 -16.85 -25.31 1.74
CA ALA A 82 -15.93 -25.41 2.87
C ALA A 82 -15.45 -24.03 3.31
N ARG A 83 -15.07 -23.16 2.36
CA ARG A 83 -14.67 -21.78 2.63
C ARG A 83 -15.78 -20.97 3.32
N ARG A 84 -17.02 -21.05 2.83
CA ARG A 84 -18.17 -20.34 3.45
C ARG A 84 -18.42 -20.81 4.88
N LYS A 85 -18.39 -22.12 5.12
CA LYS A 85 -18.57 -22.69 6.47
C LYS A 85 -17.46 -22.24 7.41
N ALA A 86 -16.20 -22.30 6.96
CA ALA A 86 -15.07 -21.88 7.77
C ALA A 86 -15.05 -20.36 8.03
N LYS A 87 -15.50 -19.55 7.07
CA LYS A 87 -15.67 -18.09 7.27
C LYS A 87 -16.68 -17.75 8.37
N ALA A 88 -17.67 -18.62 8.61
CA ALA A 88 -18.70 -18.41 9.63
C ALA A 88 -18.29 -18.88 11.03
N THR A 89 -17.11 -19.49 11.21
CA THR A 89 -16.59 -19.83 12.54
C THR A 89 -16.08 -18.58 13.25
N PRO A 90 -15.96 -18.57 14.59
CA PRO A 90 -15.39 -17.44 15.33
C PRO A 90 -14.00 -17.03 14.81
N ASP A 91 -13.09 -17.99 14.66
CA ASP A 91 -11.74 -17.70 14.13
C ASP A 91 -11.78 -17.19 12.68
N GLY A 92 -12.69 -17.72 11.86
CA GLY A 92 -12.88 -17.26 10.49
C GLY A 92 -13.43 -15.84 10.41
N ALA A 93 -14.31 -15.47 11.34
CA ALA A 93 -14.83 -14.12 11.50
C ALA A 93 -13.71 -13.16 11.95
N LEU A 94 -12.92 -13.53 12.97
CA LEU A 94 -11.80 -12.72 13.46
C LEU A 94 -10.81 -12.36 12.32
N TRP A 95 -10.39 -13.34 11.52
CA TRP A 95 -9.51 -13.06 10.38
C TRP A 95 -10.19 -12.26 9.28
N THR A 96 -11.50 -12.46 9.07
CA THR A 96 -12.26 -11.65 8.11
C THR A 96 -12.30 -10.19 8.53
N ASP A 97 -12.55 -9.93 9.81
CA ASP A 97 -12.59 -8.58 10.37
C ASP A 97 -11.21 -7.93 10.30
N GLU A 98 -10.14 -8.67 10.57
CA GLU A 98 -8.77 -8.15 10.48
C GLU A 98 -8.38 -7.80 9.04
N VAL A 99 -8.70 -8.66 8.06
CA VAL A 99 -8.49 -8.36 6.63
C VAL A 99 -9.26 -7.10 6.23
N ASN A 100 -10.52 -6.97 6.64
CA ASN A 100 -11.33 -5.79 6.33
C ASN A 100 -10.75 -4.53 6.99
N ARG A 101 -10.36 -4.61 8.26
CA ARG A 101 -9.72 -3.52 9.00
C ARG A 101 -8.47 -3.02 8.28
N LEU A 102 -7.54 -3.91 7.93
CA LEU A 102 -6.29 -3.55 7.26
C LEU A 102 -6.54 -2.98 5.87
N ARG A 103 -7.50 -3.53 5.13
CA ARG A 103 -7.90 -3.00 3.82
C ARG A 103 -8.45 -1.59 3.93
N THR A 104 -9.33 -1.32 4.89
CA THR A 104 -9.88 0.01 5.15
C THR A 104 -8.79 1.00 5.56
N LEU A 105 -7.88 0.61 6.46
CA LEU A 105 -6.76 1.45 6.87
C LEU A 105 -5.85 1.83 5.69
N ARG A 106 -5.52 0.85 4.84
CA ARG A 106 -4.73 1.08 3.64
C ARG A 106 -5.42 2.01 2.65
N GLU A 107 -6.71 1.79 2.40
CA GLU A 107 -7.46 2.62 1.47
C GLU A 107 -7.58 4.06 1.97
N ALA A 108 -7.89 4.26 3.25
CA ALA A 108 -7.89 5.58 3.87
C ALA A 108 -6.52 6.27 3.73
N HIS A 109 -5.43 5.55 4.00
CA HIS A 109 -4.07 6.08 3.84
C HIS A 109 -3.73 6.45 2.39
N ARG A 110 -4.18 5.66 1.41
CA ARG A 110 -3.98 5.98 -0.01
C ARG A 110 -4.75 7.20 -0.47
N LEU A 111 -5.95 7.40 0.05
CA LEU A 111 -6.82 8.51 -0.32
C LEU A 111 -6.32 9.84 0.25
N SER A 112 -5.87 9.87 1.52
CA SER A 112 -5.55 11.13 2.21
C SER A 112 -4.13 11.23 2.77
N GLY A 113 -3.42 10.12 2.91
CA GLY A 113 -2.13 10.04 3.60
C GLY A 113 -0.91 10.23 2.73
N ILE A 114 -1.01 10.06 1.40
CA ILE A 114 0.13 10.21 0.47
C ILE A 114 0.07 11.57 -0.22
N PRO A 115 0.99 12.50 0.09
CA PRO A 115 1.06 13.79 -0.57
C PRO A 115 1.32 13.65 -2.08
N ARG A 116 0.66 14.48 -2.89
CA ARG A 116 0.98 14.63 -4.31
C ARG A 116 2.16 15.56 -4.44
N VAL A 117 3.28 15.04 -4.95
CA VAL A 117 4.41 15.88 -5.37
C VAL A 117 4.17 16.30 -6.81
N PRO A 118 4.06 17.61 -7.12
CA PRO A 118 4.00 18.08 -8.49
C PRO A 118 5.19 17.54 -9.26
N ARG A 119 4.97 16.94 -10.43
CA ARG A 119 6.10 16.70 -11.34
C ARG A 119 6.64 18.07 -11.71
N ALA A 120 7.94 18.28 -11.54
CA ALA A 120 8.59 19.43 -12.14
C ALA A 120 8.22 19.41 -13.63
N SER A 121 7.38 20.36 -14.06
CA SER A 121 7.15 20.54 -15.48
C SER A 121 8.49 20.93 -16.07
N LYS A 122 8.84 20.36 -17.23
CA LYS A 122 9.91 20.91 -18.06
C LYS A 122 9.46 22.27 -18.61
N THR A 123 9.17 23.24 -17.76
CA THR A 123 8.94 24.63 -18.14
C THR A 123 10.33 25.27 -18.17
N GLY A 124 11.05 24.95 -19.25
CA GLY A 124 12.44 25.31 -19.46
C GLY A 124 13.13 24.41 -20.49
N ASP A 125 12.38 23.74 -21.38
CA ASP A 125 12.97 23.10 -22.54
C ASP A 125 13.21 24.19 -23.61
N PRO A 126 14.46 24.63 -23.86
CA PRO A 126 14.73 25.67 -24.86
C PRO A 126 14.36 25.24 -26.28
N ALA A 127 14.10 23.94 -26.51
CA ALA A 127 13.71 23.39 -27.80
C ALA A 127 12.26 23.70 -28.21
N ARG A 128 11.49 24.44 -27.39
CA ARG A 128 10.09 24.80 -27.66
C ARG A 128 9.82 26.30 -27.66
N LEU A 129 10.83 27.14 -27.93
CA LEU A 129 10.57 28.53 -28.28
C LEU A 129 9.81 28.57 -29.60
N THR A 130 8.58 29.08 -29.57
CA THR A 130 7.83 29.31 -30.80
C THR A 130 8.45 30.52 -31.51
N PRO A 131 8.35 30.64 -32.85
CA PRO A 131 8.89 31.79 -33.58
C PRO A 131 8.36 33.15 -33.10
N ARG A 132 7.26 33.16 -32.33
CA ARG A 132 6.66 34.34 -31.72
C ARG A 132 7.46 34.88 -30.53
N ASP A 133 8.18 34.03 -29.82
CA ASP A 133 8.97 34.37 -28.63
C ASP A 133 10.30 35.03 -29.00
N VAL A 134 10.92 34.63 -30.12
CA VAL A 134 12.16 35.21 -30.64
C VAL A 134 11.95 36.66 -31.10
N ARG A 135 10.80 37.00 -31.68
CA ARG A 135 10.50 38.37 -32.14
C ARG A 135 10.31 39.38 -31.00
N LYS A 136 9.92 38.94 -29.81
CA LYS A 136 9.81 39.83 -28.63
C LYS A 136 11.19 40.20 -28.05
N GLY A 137 12.20 39.35 -28.22
CA GLY A 137 13.57 39.62 -27.75
C GLY A 137 14.35 40.60 -28.64
N LEU A 138 14.08 40.62 -29.95
CA LEU A 138 14.83 41.48 -30.89
C LEU A 138 14.34 42.94 -30.91
N ALA A 139 13.09 43.20 -30.52
CA ALA A 139 12.54 44.57 -30.49
C ALA A 139 12.99 45.39 -29.26
N ALA A 140 13.62 44.77 -28.27
CA ALA A 140 14.08 45.44 -27.05
C ALA A 140 15.55 45.92 -27.13
N ALA A 141 16.23 45.72 -28.26
CA ALA A 141 17.65 46.06 -28.43
C ALA A 141 17.90 47.37 -29.20
N HIS A 142 16.86 48.12 -29.55
CA HIS A 142 16.98 49.45 -30.16
C HIS A 142 16.04 50.43 -29.45
N HIS A 143 16.45 50.91 -28.28
CA HIS A 143 16.11 52.24 -27.76
C HIS A 143 17.10 52.64 -26.66
#